data_AF-A0A932ZM93-F1
#
_entry.id   AF-A0A932ZM93-F1
#
_cell.length_a   1.000
_cell.length_b   1.000
_cell.length_c   1.000
_cell.angle_alpha   90.00
_cell.angle_beta   90.00
_cell.angle_gamma   90.00
#
_symmetry.space_group_name_H-M   'P 1'
#
loop_
_entity.id
_entity.type
_entity.pdbx_description
1 polymer ?
#
loop_
_entity_poly.entity_id
_entity_poly.type
_entity_poly.pdbx_seq_one_letter_code
_entity_poly.pdbx_strand_id
1 'polypeptide(L)'
;MARRKRKKRPFGMKEFVDSVDDVMQQQEKKHPPIKQVHARLSPEWKRVSEKIGRLLTIKEEEEIENLREAIVAEGEIATRVLLDFLLTLVRKANPPEGPPQS
;
A
#
# COMPACT_ATOMS: atom_id res chain seq x y z
N MET A 1 36.42 28.30 -29.55
CA MET A 1 35.14 27.61 -29.26
C MET A 1 34.98 27.47 -27.75
N ALA A 2 34.06 28.23 -27.13
CA ALA A 2 33.86 28.17 -25.68
C ALA A 2 33.00 26.95 -25.30
N ARG A 3 33.58 25.99 -24.57
CA ARG A 3 32.83 24.89 -23.92
C ARG A 3 31.87 25.51 -22.91
N ARG A 4 30.58 25.59 -23.25
CA ARG A 4 29.51 25.90 -22.28
C ARG A 4 29.55 24.86 -21.17
N LYS A 5 30.13 25.22 -20.02
CA LYS A 5 30.06 24.41 -18.79
C LYS A 5 28.59 24.27 -18.43
N ARG A 6 28.00 23.08 -18.61
CA ARG A 6 26.69 22.74 -18.06
C ARG A 6 26.79 22.91 -16.55
N LYS A 7 26.19 23.98 -16.00
CA LYS A 7 26.01 24.12 -14.55
C LYS A 7 25.22 22.89 -14.09
N LYS A 8 25.85 22.01 -13.31
CA LYS A 8 25.13 20.93 -12.62
C LYS A 8 24.08 21.60 -11.75
N ARG A 9 22.80 21.33 -12.02
CA ARG A 9 21.73 21.77 -11.11
C ARG A 9 21.99 21.10 -9.76
N PRO A 10 21.84 21.83 -8.64
CA PRO A 10 22.01 21.24 -7.33
C PRO A 10 20.91 20.19 -7.13
N PHE A 11 21.32 18.98 -6.76
CA PHE A 11 20.42 17.89 -6.40
C PHE A 11 19.52 18.36 -5.24
N GLY A 12 18.29 18.72 -5.56
CA GLY A 12 17.29 19.24 -4.63
C GLY A 12 16.28 18.18 -4.20
N MET A 13 15.41 18.55 -3.28
CA MET A 13 14.38 17.63 -2.75
C MET A 13 13.50 17.01 -3.82
N LYS A 14 13.19 17.74 -4.90
CA LYS A 14 12.41 17.20 -6.02
C LYS A 14 13.15 16.07 -6.72
N GLU A 15 14.43 16.25 -7.03
CA GLU A 15 15.25 15.25 -7.71
C GLU A 15 15.51 14.02 -6.81
N PHE A 16 15.52 14.21 -5.48
CA PHE A 16 15.51 13.11 -4.52
C PHE A 16 14.22 12.30 -4.56
N VAL A 17 13.06 12.95 -4.47
CA VAL A 17 11.74 12.27 -4.52
C VAL A 17 11.58 11.51 -5.83
N ASP A 18 11.90 12.14 -6.96
CA ASP A 18 11.82 11.51 -8.28
C ASP A 18 12.73 10.27 -8.36
N SER A 19 13.95 10.35 -7.79
CA SER A 19 14.88 9.20 -7.77
C SER A 19 14.41 8.04 -6.92
N VAL A 20 13.70 8.31 -5.81
CA VAL A 20 13.13 7.27 -4.95
C VAL A 20 11.95 6.59 -5.64
N ASP A 21 11.08 7.37 -6.29
CA ASP A 21 9.95 6.83 -7.05
C ASP A 21 10.42 5.93 -8.20
N ASP A 22 11.46 6.36 -8.94
CA ASP A 22 12.08 5.54 -9.99
C ASP A 22 12.61 4.20 -9.46
N VAL A 23 13.22 4.20 -8.27
CA VAL A 23 13.71 2.97 -7.63
C VAL A 23 12.54 2.07 -7.23
N MET A 24 11.48 2.63 -6.65
CA MET A 24 10.27 1.88 -6.28
C MET A 24 9.64 1.22 -7.52
N GLN A 25 9.46 1.96 -8.61
CA GLN A 25 8.93 1.41 -9.85
C GLN A 25 9.82 0.31 -10.44
N GLN A 26 11.14 0.46 -10.37
CA GLN A 26 12.07 -0.59 -10.82
C GLN A 26 11.98 -1.85 -9.96
N GLN A 27 11.82 -1.71 -8.64
CA GLN A 27 11.62 -2.85 -7.74
C GLN A 27 10.30 -3.57 -8.04
N GLU A 28 9.22 -2.84 -8.32
CA GLU A 28 7.93 -3.44 -8.67
C GLU A 28 7.97 -4.26 -9.94
N LYS A 29 8.73 -3.81 -10.96
CA LYS A 29 8.94 -4.56 -12.20
C LYS A 29 9.71 -5.86 -11.97
N LYS A 30 10.71 -5.83 -11.07
CA LYS A 30 11.58 -6.99 -10.78
C LYS A 30 10.94 -7.97 -9.79
N HIS A 31 10.14 -7.47 -8.86
CA HIS A 31 9.51 -8.24 -7.79
C HIS A 31 8.10 -7.71 -7.53
N PRO A 32 7.09 -8.12 -8.33
CA PRO A 32 5.72 -7.63 -8.22
C PRO A 32 5.08 -7.67 -6.82
N PRO A 33 5.40 -8.64 -5.92
CA PRO A 33 4.87 -8.64 -4.56
C PRO A 33 5.26 -7.40 -3.73
N ILE A 34 6.33 -6.68 -4.10
CA ILE A 34 6.75 -5.47 -3.39
C ILE A 34 5.71 -4.34 -3.51
N LYS A 35 4.83 -4.38 -4.51
CA LYS A 35 3.70 -3.46 -4.64
C LYS A 35 2.83 -3.44 -3.38
N GLN A 36 2.70 -4.58 -2.70
CA GLN A 36 1.96 -4.65 -1.44
C GLN A 36 2.67 -3.88 -0.32
N VAL A 37 4.01 -3.93 -0.29
CA VAL A 37 4.81 -3.19 0.70
C VAL A 37 4.72 -1.70 0.44
N HIS A 38 4.82 -1.26 -0.82
CA HIS A 38 4.67 0.14 -1.19
C HIS A 38 3.27 0.67 -0.86
N ALA A 39 2.24 -0.11 -1.17
CA ALA A 39 0.87 0.21 -0.80
C ALA A 39 0.74 0.45 0.71
N ARG A 40 1.33 -0.42 1.56
CA ARG A 40 1.28 -0.26 3.03
C ARG A 40 1.93 1.00 3.57
N LEU A 41 2.88 1.59 2.83
CA LEU A 41 3.55 2.82 3.21
C LEU A 41 2.79 4.06 2.75
N SER A 42 1.75 3.90 1.92
CA SER A 42 1.01 5.00 1.35
C SER A 42 0.00 5.58 2.37
N PRO A 43 -0.27 6.90 2.35
CA PRO A 43 -1.30 7.51 3.20
C PRO A 43 -2.70 6.92 2.96
N GLU A 44 -3.00 6.53 1.72
CA GLU A 44 -4.27 5.94 1.30
C GLU A 44 -4.53 4.62 2.02
N TRP A 45 -3.49 3.82 2.28
CA TRP A 45 -3.62 2.55 3.00
C TRP A 45 -4.27 2.73 4.37
N LYS A 46 -3.81 3.72 5.14
CA LYS A 46 -4.34 3.99 6.47
C LYS A 46 -5.81 4.39 6.39
N ARG A 47 -6.14 5.33 5.51
CA ARG A 47 -7.51 5.81 5.27
C ARG A 47 -8.46 4.66 4.92
N VAL A 48 -8.03 3.78 4.03
CA VAL A 48 -8.87 2.67 3.53
C VAL A 48 -8.97 1.55 4.57
N SER A 49 -7.91 1.30 5.34
CA SER A 49 -7.96 0.37 6.48
C SER A 49 -8.96 0.81 7.54
N GLU A 50 -9.03 2.11 7.83
CA GLU A 50 -10.02 2.67 8.77
C GLU A 50 -11.46 2.53 8.25
N LYS A 51 -11.70 2.79 6.96
CA LYS A 51 -13.02 2.56 6.33
C LYS A 51 -13.44 1.09 6.42
N ILE A 52 -12.56 0.17 6.04
CA ILE A 52 -12.85 -1.28 6.10
C ILE A 52 -13.09 -1.71 7.56
N GLY A 53 -12.29 -1.24 8.50
CA GLY A 53 -12.49 -1.50 9.93
C GLY A 53 -13.85 -1.03 10.43
N ARG A 54 -14.30 0.16 10.00
CA ARG A 54 -15.63 0.70 10.31
C ARG A 54 -16.76 -0.13 9.67
N LEU A 55 -16.58 -0.61 8.43
CA LEU A 55 -17.56 -1.47 7.75
C LEU A 55 -17.91 -2.70 8.59
N LEU A 56 -16.91 -3.26 9.29
CA LEU A 56 -17.06 -4.47 10.10
C LEU A 56 -17.78 -4.24 11.44
N THR A 57 -17.99 -2.98 11.85
CA THR A 57 -18.57 -2.64 13.16
C THR A 57 -19.94 -1.95 13.06
N ILE A 58 -20.29 -1.39 11.90
CA ILE A 58 -21.60 -0.78 11.65
C ILE A 58 -22.70 -1.85 11.63
N LYS A 59 -23.89 -1.48 12.10
CA LYS A 59 -25.11 -2.31 12.06
C LYS A 59 -26.25 -1.69 11.26
N GLU A 60 -26.14 -0.41 10.93
CA GLU A 60 -27.14 0.33 10.19
C GLU A 60 -26.91 0.11 8.69
N GLU A 61 -27.95 -0.26 7.96
CA GLU A 61 -27.85 -0.82 6.61
C GLU A 61 -27.57 0.25 5.56
N GLU A 62 -28.12 1.46 5.74
CA GLU A 62 -27.84 2.60 4.85
C GLU A 62 -26.37 3.06 4.96
N GLU A 63 -25.83 3.08 6.17
CA GLU A 63 -24.43 3.40 6.44
C GLU A 63 -23.49 2.33 5.87
N ILE A 64 -23.88 1.05 5.90
CA ILE A 64 -23.12 -0.05 5.27
C ILE A 64 -23.02 0.16 3.76
N GLU A 65 -24.13 0.42 3.06
CA GLU A 65 -24.11 0.60 1.60
C GLU A 65 -23.31 1.84 1.18
N ASN A 66 -23.45 2.95 1.92
CA ASN A 66 -22.66 4.15 1.68
C ASN A 66 -21.16 3.89 1.85
N LEU A 67 -20.77 3.17 2.90
CA LEU A 67 -19.37 2.88 3.18
C LEU A 67 -18.80 1.87 2.18
N ARG A 68 -19.61 0.90 1.72
CA ARG A 68 -19.26 -0.05 0.67
C ARG A 68 -18.90 0.68 -0.62
N GLU A 69 -19.76 1.56 -1.12
CA GLU A 69 -19.47 2.34 -2.33
C GLU A 69 -18.22 3.22 -2.16
N ALA A 70 -18.05 3.83 -0.98
CA ALA A 70 -16.86 4.62 -0.66
C ALA A 70 -15.56 3.81 -0.55
N ILE A 71 -15.64 2.49 -0.33
CA ILE A 71 -14.49 1.56 -0.36
C ILE A 71 -14.23 1.09 -1.79
N VAL A 72 -15.28 0.76 -2.55
CA VAL A 72 -15.16 0.36 -3.97
C VAL A 72 -14.51 1.46 -4.80
N ALA A 73 -14.86 2.73 -4.54
CA ALA A 73 -14.29 3.89 -5.22
C ALA A 73 -12.76 4.05 -5.04
N GLU A 74 -12.16 3.42 -4.02
CA GLU A 74 -10.71 3.46 -3.77
C GLU A 74 -9.94 2.48 -4.70
N GLY A 75 -10.63 1.53 -5.33
CA GLY A 75 -10.04 0.64 -6.34
C GLY A 75 -8.99 -0.33 -5.78
N GLU A 76 -7.83 -0.41 -6.45
CA GLU A 76 -6.79 -1.42 -6.17
C GLU A 76 -6.30 -1.38 -4.71
N ILE A 77 -6.18 -0.20 -4.11
CA ILE A 77 -5.70 -0.07 -2.72
C ILE A 77 -6.67 -0.74 -1.74
N ALA A 78 -7.99 -0.65 -1.95
CA ALA A 78 -8.98 -1.32 -1.12
C ALA A 78 -8.88 -2.83 -1.24
N THR A 79 -8.71 -3.36 -2.46
CA THR A 79 -8.49 -4.79 -2.67
C THR A 79 -7.25 -5.28 -1.92
N ARG A 80 -6.15 -4.52 -1.97
CA ARG A 80 -4.90 -4.85 -1.27
C ARG A 80 -5.07 -4.87 0.25
N VAL A 81 -5.80 -3.92 0.81
CA VAL A 81 -6.09 -3.86 2.25
C VAL A 81 -6.98 -5.02 2.67
N LEU A 82 -8.04 -5.33 1.91
CA LEU A 82 -8.94 -6.45 2.18
C LEU A 82 -8.18 -7.79 2.17
N LEU A 83 -7.31 -8.01 1.19
CA LEU A 83 -6.49 -9.22 1.12
C LEU A 83 -5.54 -9.36 2.33
N ASP A 84 -4.90 -8.27 2.76
CA ASP A 84 -4.04 -8.28 3.96
C ASP A 84 -4.84 -8.61 5.23
N PHE A 85 -6.04 -8.06 5.34
CA PHE A 85 -6.96 -8.34 6.43
C PHE A 85 -7.39 -9.82 6.46
N LEU A 86 -7.83 -10.37 5.32
CA LEU A 86 -8.22 -11.77 5.19
C LEU A 86 -7.05 -12.72 5.51
N LEU A 87 -5.85 -12.43 5.00
CA LEU A 87 -4.65 -13.22 5.32
C LEU A 87 -4.32 -13.20 6.81
N THR A 88 -4.52 -12.05 7.46
CA THR A 88 -4.34 -11.93 8.91
C THR A 88 -5.34 -12.81 9.66
N LEU A 89 -6.61 -12.84 9.25
CA LEU A 89 -7.62 -13.72 9.84
C LEU A 89 -7.29 -15.19 9.62
N VAL A 90 -6.89 -15.59 8.41
CA VAL A 90 -6.50 -16.97 8.08
C VAL A 90 -5.32 -17.44 8.93
N ARG A 91 -4.30 -16.61 9.11
CA ARG A 91 -3.13 -16.91 9.97
C ARG A 91 -3.47 -17.02 11.45
N LYS A 92 -4.45 -16.22 11.92
CA LYS A 92 -4.95 -16.33 13.30
C LYS A 92 -5.75 -17.61 13.51
N ALA A 93 -6.54 -18.01 12.51
CA ALA A 93 -7.31 -19.25 12.56
C ALA A 93 -6.42 -20.50 12.43
N ASN A 94 -5.32 -20.41 11.66
CA ASN A 94 -4.35 -21.48 11.46
C ASN A 94 -2.95 -20.98 11.87
N PRO A 95 -2.65 -20.92 13.18
CA PRO A 95 -1.31 -20.58 13.63
C PRO A 95 -0.31 -21.60 13.05
N PRO A 96 0.87 -21.16 12.58
CA PRO A 96 1.88 -22.10 12.13
C PRO A 96 2.22 -23.06 13.26
N GLU A 97 2.16 -24.36 12.98
CA GLU A 97 2.69 -25.37 13.91
C GLU A 97 4.13 -24.95 14.21
N GLY A 98 4.42 -24.75 15.50
CA GLY A 98 5.76 -24.38 15.95
C GLY A 98 6.79 -25.40 15.46
N PRO A 99 8.09 -25.06 15.46
CA PRO A 99 9.11 -26.04 15.08
C PRO A 99 8.94 -27.31 15.94
N PRO A 100 9.17 -28.52 15.38
CA PRO A 100 9.17 -29.74 16.17
C PRO A 100 10.12 -29.53 17.34
N GLN A 101 9.58 -29.65 18.56
CA GLN A 101 10.39 -29.63 19.77
C GLN A 101 11.38 -30.79 19.64
N SER A 102 12.64 -30.45 19.39
CA SER A 102 13.77 -31.39 19.34
C SER A 102 14.33 -31.57 20.74
#